data_AF-A0A964JZF5-F1
#
_entry.id   AF-A0A964JZF5-F1
#
_cell.length_a   1.000
_cell.length_b   1.000
_cell.length_c   1.000
_cell.angle_alpha   90.00
_cell.angle_beta   90.00
_cell.angle_gamma   90.00
#
_symmetry.space_group_name_H-M   'P 1'
#
loop_
_entity.id
_entity.type
_entity.pdbx_description
1 polymer ?
#
loop_
_entity_poly.entity_id
_entity_poly.type
_entity_poly.pdbx_seq_one_letter_code
_entity_poly.pdbx_strand_id
1 'polypeptide(L)'
;MLFWIGVPVMSLWGLAGPASQAMMSRLVNPSEQGQLQGANTAIMSIAGLIGPGLFVLSFSHFIEGRGPIELPGAPFLLAAALLFAATLLTQAVTAPGRSATPHP
;
A
#
# COMPACT_ATOMS: atom_id res chain seq x y z
N MET A 1 -8.12 -5.08 -27.51
CA MET A 1 -7.91 -6.38 -26.81
C MET A 1 -7.09 -6.24 -25.52
N LEU A 2 -6.03 -5.43 -25.48
CA LEU A 2 -5.22 -5.18 -24.26
C LEU A 2 -6.02 -4.68 -23.03
N PHE A 3 -7.05 -3.86 -23.24
CA PHE A 3 -7.95 -3.39 -22.18
C PHE A 3 -8.61 -4.52 -21.36
N TRP A 4 -9.01 -5.62 -22.02
CA TRP A 4 -9.72 -6.73 -21.38
C TRP A 4 -8.83 -7.53 -20.41
N ILE A 5 -7.51 -7.48 -20.58
CA ILE A 5 -6.55 -8.10 -19.66
C ILE A 5 -6.45 -7.31 -18.35
N GLY A 6 -6.67 -5.99 -18.39
CA GLY A 6 -6.70 -5.15 -17.20
C GLY A 6 -7.89 -5.41 -16.28
N VAL A 7 -9.01 -5.89 -16.85
CA VAL A 7 -10.26 -6.15 -16.10
C VAL A 7 -10.05 -7.13 -14.94
N PRO A 8 -9.56 -8.37 -15.14
CA PRO A 8 -9.37 -9.31 -14.03
C PRO A 8 -8.37 -8.80 -12.98
N VAL A 9 -7.30 -8.12 -13.40
CA VAL A 9 -6.31 -7.54 -12.49
C VAL A 9 -6.94 -6.45 -11.61
N MET A 10 -7.73 -5.55 -12.22
CA MET A 10 -8.44 -4.49 -11.50
C MET A 10 -9.57 -5.05 -10.62
N SER A 11 -10.20 -6.16 -11.02
CA SER A 11 -11.18 -6.86 -10.17
C SER A 11 -10.55 -7.40 -8.89
N LEU A 12 -9.34 -7.97 -8.98
CA LEU A 12 -8.59 -8.42 -7.80
C LEU A 12 -8.17 -7.24 -6.91
N TRP A 13 -7.79 -6.10 -7.52
CA TRP A 13 -7.47 -4.89 -6.78
C TRP A 13 -8.63 -4.42 -5.90
N GLY A 14 -9.87 -4.47 -6.43
CA GLY A 14 -11.08 -4.11 -5.68
C GLY A 14 -11.35 -4.99 -4.46
N LEU A 15 -10.88 -6.23 -4.46
CA LEU A 15 -11.05 -7.19 -3.35
C LEU A 15 -9.95 -7.08 -2.28
N ALA A 16 -8.82 -6.45 -2.59
CA ALA A 16 -7.66 -6.40 -1.71
C ALA A 16 -7.96 -5.71 -0.36
N GLY A 17 -8.71 -4.61 -0.38
CA GLY A 17 -9.11 -3.88 0.83
C GLY A 17 -9.98 -4.72 1.77
N PRO A 18 -11.14 -5.22 1.32
CA PRO A 18 -12.00 -6.10 2.13
C PRO A 18 -11.30 -7.37 2.63
N ALA A 19 -10.46 -8.00 1.80
CA ALA A 19 -9.71 -9.19 2.21
C ALA A 19 -8.72 -8.87 3.34
N SER A 20 -8.01 -7.74 3.25
CA SER A 20 -7.09 -7.27 4.30
C SER A 20 -7.84 -6.98 5.61
N GLN A 21 -8.98 -6.30 5.52
CA GLN A 21 -9.83 -6.02 6.68
C GLN A 21 -10.38 -7.31 7.33
N ALA A 22 -10.78 -8.29 6.53
CA ALA A 22 -11.23 -9.59 7.04
C ALA A 22 -10.13 -10.35 7.78
N MET A 23 -8.88 -10.26 7.32
CA MET A 23 -7.73 -10.85 8.02
C MET A 23 -7.41 -10.11 9.32
N MET A 24 -7.34 -8.77 9.29
CA MET A 24 -7.02 -7.95 10.47
C MET A 24 -8.09 -8.05 11.56
N SER A 25 -9.38 -8.05 11.20
CA SER A 25 -10.49 -8.16 12.15
C SER A 25 -10.53 -9.49 12.91
N ARG A 26 -9.94 -10.56 12.38
CA ARG A 26 -9.79 -11.84 13.07
C ARG A 26 -8.69 -11.84 14.12
N LEU A 27 -7.80 -10.85 14.10
CA LEU A 27 -6.65 -10.73 15.02
C LEU A 27 -6.97 -9.86 16.24
N VAL A 28 -8.16 -9.24 16.31
CA VAL A 28 -8.57 -8.34 17.39
C VAL A 28 -9.93 -8.75 17.95
N ASN A 29 -10.18 -8.45 19.23
CA ASN A 29 -11.48 -8.72 19.82
C ASN A 29 -12.55 -7.74 19.31
N PRO A 30 -13.85 -8.09 19.38
CA PRO A 30 -14.92 -7.19 18.97
C PRO A 30 -14.87 -5.80 19.64
N SER A 31 -14.41 -5.73 20.88
CA SER A 31 -14.24 -4.48 21.63
C SER A 31 -13.13 -3.57 21.09
N GLU A 32 -12.20 -4.11 20.31
CA GLU A 32 -11.00 -3.41 19.78
C GLU A 32 -11.18 -3.00 18.31
N GLN A 33 -12.27 -3.41 17.67
CA GLN A 33 -12.54 -3.14 16.26
C GLN A 33 -12.62 -1.64 15.93
N GLY A 34 -13.15 -0.82 16.84
CA GLY A 34 -13.17 0.63 16.69
C GLY A 34 -11.76 1.23 16.68
N GLN A 35 -10.84 0.67 17.47
CA GLN A 35 -9.44 1.11 17.50
C GLN A 35 -8.72 0.70 16.21
N LEU A 36 -8.94 -0.54 15.74
CA LEU A 36 -8.37 -1.02 14.47
C LEU A 36 -8.83 -0.15 13.28
N GLN A 37 -10.14 0.13 13.19
CA GLN A 37 -10.70 0.98 12.14
C GLN A 37 -10.21 2.43 12.25
N GLY A 38 -10.11 2.96 13.47
CA GLY A 38 -9.56 4.29 13.74
C GLY A 38 -8.10 4.40 13.30
N ALA A 39 -7.26 3.41 13.63
CA ALA A 39 -5.87 3.35 13.23
C ALA A 39 -5.71 3.27 11.70
N ASN A 40 -6.49 2.42 11.04
CA ASN A 40 -6.47 2.32 9.58
C ASN A 40 -6.92 3.62 8.91
N THR A 41 -7.97 4.26 9.43
CA THR A 41 -8.46 5.55 8.93
C THR A 41 -7.40 6.64 9.10
N ALA A 42 -6.75 6.71 10.27
CA ALA A 42 -5.69 7.69 10.52
C ALA A 42 -4.52 7.54 9.54
N ILE A 43 -4.06 6.31 9.28
CA ILE A 43 -3.00 6.04 8.30
C ILE A 43 -3.44 6.48 6.90
N MET A 44 -4.69 6.15 6.50
CA MET A 44 -5.23 6.58 5.20
C MET A 44 -5.34 8.10 5.09
N SER A 45 -5.71 8.80 6.16
CA SER A 45 -5.75 10.27 6.18
C SER A 45 -4.36 10.88 6.01
N ILE A 46 -3.34 10.34 6.68
CA ILE A 46 -1.95 10.79 6.52
C ILE A 46 -1.47 10.55 5.09
N ALA A 47 -1.74 9.35 4.54
CA ALA A 47 -1.43 9.04 3.15
C ALA A 47 -2.17 9.97 2.17
N GLY A 48 -3.42 10.31 2.45
CA GLY A 48 -4.22 11.25 1.65
C GLY A 48 -3.71 12.68 1.70
N LEU A 49 -3.12 13.11 2.82
CA LEU A 49 -2.49 14.42 2.96
C LEU A 49 -1.16 14.51 2.18
N ILE A 50 -0.33 13.47 2.26
CA ILE A 50 1.02 13.45 1.67
C ILE A 50 0.98 13.09 0.19
N GLY A 51 0.09 12.16 -0.19
CA GLY A 51 0.03 11.54 -1.51
C GLY A 51 0.02 12.53 -2.68
N PRO A 52 -0.91 13.51 -2.73
CA PRO A 52 -0.97 14.48 -3.81
C PRO A 52 0.36 15.23 -3.99
N GLY A 53 0.96 15.70 -2.89
CA GLY A 53 2.24 16.39 -2.94
C GLY A 53 3.37 15.49 -3.45
N LEU A 54 3.48 14.28 -2.91
CA LEU A 54 4.52 13.32 -3.30
C LEU A 54 4.47 13.00 -4.81
N PHE A 55 3.27 12.70 -5.34
CA PHE A 55 3.12 12.32 -6.75
C PHE A 55 3.22 13.51 -7.70
N VAL A 56 2.69 14.69 -7.33
CA VAL A 56 2.80 15.90 -8.15
C VAL A 56 4.25 16.37 -8.23
N LEU A 57 4.98 16.40 -7.11
CA LEU A 57 6.39 16.80 -7.09
C LEU A 57 7.26 15.81 -7.87
N SER A 58 6.96 14.52 -7.76
CA SER A 58 7.64 13.50 -8.55
C SER A 58 7.37 13.70 -10.05
N PHE A 59 6.12 13.95 -10.44
CA PHE A 59 5.77 14.25 -11.83
C PHE A 59 6.47 15.51 -12.36
N SER A 60 6.41 16.61 -11.62
CA SER A 60 6.99 17.89 -12.05
C SER A 60 8.50 17.79 -12.22
N HIS A 61 9.18 17.10 -11.30
CA HIS A 61 10.63 16.93 -11.35
C HIS A 61 11.11 16.20 -12.61
N PHE A 62 10.38 15.18 -13.07
CA PHE A 62 10.76 14.37 -14.23
C PHE A 62 10.28 14.90 -15.58
N ILE A 63 9.56 16.03 -15.60
CA ILE A 63 9.08 16.70 -16.83
C ILE A 63 9.68 18.10 -17.00
N GLU A 64 10.42 18.63 -16.01
CA GLU A 64 10.89 20.03 -16.00
C GLU A 64 11.91 20.42 -17.10
N GLY A 65 12.13 19.63 -18.14
CA GLY A 65 12.96 19.96 -19.31
C GLY A 65 14.45 20.22 -19.01
N ARG A 66 14.89 20.03 -17.76
CA ARG A 66 16.24 20.31 -17.27
C ARG A 66 17.14 19.08 -17.21
N GLY A 67 16.61 17.89 -17.43
CA GLY A 67 17.35 16.63 -17.41
C GLY A 67 17.39 15.93 -18.78
N PRO A 68 18.35 15.02 -19.02
CA PRO A 68 18.48 14.28 -20.28
C PRO A 68 17.38 13.23 -20.53
N ILE A 69 16.54 12.93 -19.53
CA ILE A 69 15.46 11.93 -19.62
C ILE A 69 14.16 12.57 -19.13
N GLU A 70 13.18 12.73 -20.02
CA GLU A 70 11.81 13.05 -19.68
C GLU A 70 11.06 11.75 -19.37
N LEU A 71 10.57 11.60 -18.15
CA LEU A 71 9.88 10.38 -17.71
C LEU A 71 8.54 10.71 -17.06
N PRO A 72 7.48 11.00 -17.85
CA PRO A 72 6.16 11.31 -17.31
C PRO A 72 5.54 10.15 -16.51
N GLY A 73 6.08 8.93 -16.68
CA GLY A 73 5.70 7.75 -15.92
C GLY A 73 6.32 7.63 -14.52
N ALA A 74 7.19 8.56 -14.10
CA ALA A 74 7.89 8.49 -12.82
C ALA A 74 6.98 8.31 -11.58
N PRO A 75 5.82 8.99 -11.48
CA PRO A 75 4.89 8.77 -10.38
C PRO A 75 4.38 7.32 -10.29
N PHE A 76 4.17 6.65 -11.43
CA PHE A 76 3.74 5.25 -11.45
C PHE A 76 4.86 4.30 -11.00
N LEU A 77 6.11 4.60 -11.37
CA LEU A 77 7.26 3.84 -10.88
C LEU A 77 7.46 4.03 -9.37
N LEU A 78 7.27 5.25 -8.87
CA LEU A 78 7.27 5.53 -7.43
C LEU A 78 6.18 4.72 -6.71
N ALA A 79 4.96 4.72 -7.25
CA ALA A 79 3.86 3.92 -6.68
C ALA A 79 4.19 2.41 -6.67
N ALA A 80 4.78 1.90 -7.76
CA ALA A 80 5.23 0.51 -7.83
C ALA A 80 6.31 0.20 -6.80
N ALA A 81 7.28 1.10 -6.60
CA ALA A 81 8.34 0.94 -5.60
C ALA A 81 7.77 0.94 -4.17
N LEU A 82 6.81 1.83 -3.87
CA LEU A 82 6.15 1.87 -2.57
C LEU A 82 5.34 0.59 -2.28
N LEU A 83 4.59 0.09 -3.26
CA LEU A 83 3.87 -1.18 -3.13
C LEU A 83 4.81 -2.37 -2.94
N PHE A 84 5.93 -2.39 -3.66
CA PHE A 84 6.94 -3.43 -3.50
C PHE A 84 7.56 -3.37 -2.10
N ALA A 85 7.92 -2.19 -1.61
CA ALA A 85 8.44 -2.00 -0.25
C ALA A 85 7.41 -2.43 0.81
N ALA A 86 6.14 -2.09 0.65
CA ALA A 86 5.06 -2.53 1.54
C ALA A 86 4.93 -4.05 1.56
N THR A 87 5.04 -4.70 0.40
CA THR A 87 5.01 -6.16 0.28
C THR A 87 6.17 -6.81 1.06
N LEU A 88 7.39 -6.30 0.88
CA LEU A 88 8.56 -6.77 1.62
C LEU A 88 8.41 -6.57 3.13
N LEU A 89 7.88 -5.42 3.55
CA LEU A 89 7.64 -5.13 4.96
C LEU A 89 6.61 -6.09 5.56
N THR A 90 5.50 -6.34 4.88
CA THR A 90 4.49 -7.30 5.33
C THR A 90 5.09 -8.71 5.43
N GLN A 91 5.86 -9.15 4.42
CA GLN A 91 6.52 -10.46 4.48
C GLN A 91 7.52 -10.57 5.63
N ALA A 92 8.30 -9.53 5.89
CA ALA A 92 9.27 -9.50 6.98
C ALA A 92 8.60 -9.54 8.36
N VAL A 93 7.45 -8.88 8.53
CA VAL A 93 6.71 -8.84 9.79
C VAL A 93 5.88 -10.10 10.02
N THR A 94 5.34 -10.71 8.96
CA THR A 94 4.49 -11.92 9.03
C THR A 94 5.29 -13.23 8.92
N ALA A 95 6.62 -13.18 8.75
CA ALA A 95 7.45 -14.37 8.63
C ALA A 95 7.34 -15.29 9.90
N PRO A 96 7.17 -16.62 9.76
CA PRO A 96 6.90 -17.58 10.85
C PRO A 96 7.98 -17.76 11.95
N GLY A 97 8.97 -16.87 12.07
CA GLY A 97 10.18 -17.09 12.86
C GLY A 97 10.19 -16.57 14.30
N ARG A 98 9.07 -16.11 14.86
CA ARG A 98 9.08 -15.37 16.15
C ARG A 98 8.16 -15.89 17.26
N SER A 99 7.84 -17.19 17.27
CA SER A 99 7.14 -17.81 18.40
C SER A 99 7.71 -19.19 18.75
N ALA A 100 8.67 -19.21 19.68
CA ALA A 100 8.79 -20.22 20.74
C ALA A 100 9.95 -19.88 21.70
N THR A 101 9.73 -19.01 22.68
CA THR A 101 10.36 -19.21 23.99
C THR A 101 9.21 -19.57 24.94
N PRO A 102 9.12 -20.83 25.41
CA PRO A 102 8.20 -21.19 26.47
C PRO A 102 8.62 -20.42 27.73
N HIS A 103 7.75 -19.56 28.24
CA HIS A 103 7.91 -19.07 29.61
C HIS A 103 7.49 -20.20 30.57
N PRO A 104 8.31 -20.51 31.60
CA PRO A 104 8.07 -21.59 32.56
C PRO A 104 6.86 -21.33 33.47
#